data_AF-A0A0Q4ULS1-F1
#
_entry.id   AF-A0A0Q4ULS1-F1
#
_cell.length_a   1.000
_cell.length_b   1.000
_cell.length_c   1.000
_cell.angle_alpha   90.00
_cell.angle_beta   90.00
_cell.angle_gamma   90.00
#
_symmetry.space_group_name_H-M   'P 1'
#
loop_
_entity.id
_entity.type
_entity.pdbx_description
1 polymer ?
#
loop_
_entity_poly.entity_id
_entity_poly.type
_entity_poly.pdbx_seq_one_letter_code
_entity_poly.pdbx_strand_id
1 'polypeptide(L)'
;MTVTLTRELEQYVRDKVRAGAFATPSEYIRDLVRERYLAEQDHEAKLRALDSALAAGIADAEAGRVVPVQDAFARIRAALGMVDESKRP
;
A
#
# COMPACT_ATOMS: atom_id res chain seq x y z
N MET A 1 -27.99 -8.82 10.96
CA MET A 1 -27.93 -8.79 9.48
C MET A 1 -27.86 -10.22 8.98
N THR A 2 -28.66 -10.58 7.98
CA THR A 2 -28.61 -11.91 7.35
C THR A 2 -28.01 -11.74 5.95
N VAL A 3 -27.05 -12.59 5.59
CA VAL A 3 -26.37 -12.55 4.29
C VAL A 3 -26.70 -13.84 3.55
N THR A 4 -27.23 -13.72 2.34
CA THR A 4 -27.52 -14.87 1.48
C THR A 4 -26.36 -15.10 0.54
N LEU A 5 -25.84 -16.32 0.52
CA LEU A 5 -24.78 -16.75 -0.38
C LEU A 5 -25.34 -17.63 -1.49
N THR A 6 -24.67 -17.64 -2.63
CA THR A 6 -24.91 -18.69 -3.64
C THR A 6 -24.47 -20.05 -3.08
N ARG A 7 -25.02 -21.15 -3.61
CA ARG A 7 -24.67 -22.51 -3.15
C ARG A 7 -23.16 -22.79 -3.22
N GLU A 8 -22.50 -22.27 -4.25
CA GLU A 8 -21.06 -22.41 -4.47
C GLU A 8 -20.25 -21.71 -3.37
N LEU A 9 -20.62 -20.48 -3.03
CA LEU A 9 -19.96 -19.72 -1.96
C LEU A 9 -20.23 -20.34 -0.58
N GLU A 10 -21.43 -20.83 -0.35
CA GLU A 10 -21.77 -21.53 0.90
C GLU A 10 -20.93 -22.80 1.07
N GLN A 11 -20.73 -23.57 -0.02
CA GLN A 11 -19.87 -24.74 -0.02
C GLN A 11 -18.41 -24.37 0.23
N TYR A 12 -17.91 -23.33 -0.43
CA TYR A 12 -16.56 -22.82 -0.23
C TYR A 12 -16.30 -22.43 1.24
N VAL A 13 -17.24 -21.71 1.87
CA VAL A 13 -17.15 -21.32 3.28
C VAL A 13 -17.12 -22.55 4.19
N ARG A 14 -17.97 -23.55 3.93
CA ARG A 14 -17.96 -24.82 4.70
C ARG A 14 -16.63 -25.54 4.60
N ASP A 15 -16.02 -25.59 3.41
CA ASP A 15 -14.76 -26.29 3.20
C ASP A 15 -13.60 -25.58 3.91
N LYS A 16 -13.63 -24.24 3.99
CA LYS A 16 -12.66 -23.45 4.78
C LYS A 16 -12.77 -23.67 6.28
N VAL A 17 -13.99 -23.78 6.80
CA VAL A 17 -14.25 -24.12 8.21
C VAL A 17 -13.76 -25.55 8.51
N ARG A 18 -14.06 -26.51 7.63
CA ARG A 18 -13.62 -27.92 7.76
C ARG A 18 -12.10 -28.08 7.70
N ALA A 19 -11.40 -27.24 6.96
CA ALA A 19 -9.95 -27.21 6.91
C ALA A 19 -9.29 -26.75 8.24
N GLY A 20 -10.09 -26.39 9.25
CA GLY A 20 -9.64 -26.15 10.62
C GLY A 20 -9.16 -24.73 10.91
N ALA A 21 -9.26 -23.82 9.95
CA ALA A 21 -8.83 -22.43 10.13
C ALA A 21 -9.87 -21.56 10.86
N PHE A 22 -11.14 -21.98 10.93
CA PHE A 22 -12.24 -21.21 11.52
C PHE A 22 -13.21 -22.15 12.25
N ALA A 23 -13.76 -21.72 13.38
CA ALA A 23 -14.69 -22.53 14.17
C ALA A 23 -16.12 -22.48 13.61
N THR A 24 -16.50 -21.38 12.95
CA THR A 24 -17.84 -21.21 12.37
C THR A 24 -17.83 -20.48 11.02
N PRO A 25 -18.83 -20.71 10.15
CA PRO A 25 -19.01 -19.94 8.92
C PRO A 25 -19.08 -18.42 9.15
N SER A 26 -19.76 -17.99 10.22
CA SER A 26 -19.92 -16.57 10.55
C SER A 26 -18.62 -15.91 10.95
N GLU A 27 -17.71 -16.65 11.59
CA GLU A 27 -16.36 -16.17 11.89
C GLU A 27 -15.56 -15.94 10.61
N TYR A 28 -15.55 -16.92 9.70
CA TYR A 28 -14.87 -16.79 8.42
C TYR A 28 -15.35 -15.59 7.59
N ILE A 29 -16.67 -15.42 7.48
CA ILE A 29 -17.25 -14.29 6.77
C ILE A 29 -16.90 -12.95 7.44
N ARG A 30 -16.88 -12.90 8.78
CA ARG A 30 -16.50 -11.68 9.49
C ARG A 30 -15.05 -11.29 9.22
N ASP A 31 -14.15 -12.26 9.24
CA ASP A 31 -12.74 -12.03 8.95
C ASP A 31 -12.53 -11.58 7.50
N LEU A 32 -13.17 -12.25 6.53
CA LEU A 32 -13.12 -11.83 5.12
C LEU A 32 -13.62 -10.40 4.91
N VAL A 33 -14.75 -10.04 5.51
CA VAL A 33 -15.31 -8.68 5.40
C VAL A 33 -14.40 -7.67 6.09
N ARG A 34 -13.81 -8.03 7.24
CA ARG A 34 -12.85 -7.16 7.95
C ARG A 34 -11.59 -6.91 7.11
N GLU A 35 -10.99 -7.95 6.56
CA GLU A 35 -9.81 -7.82 5.68
C GLU A 35 -10.12 -6.89 4.51
N ARG A 36 -11.26 -7.11 3.85
CA ARG A 36 -11.68 -6.25 2.74
C ARG A 36 -11.89 -4.80 3.16
N TYR A 37 -12.56 -4.58 4.28
CA TYR A 37 -12.80 -3.24 4.82
C TYR A 37 -11.48 -2.52 5.14
N LEU A 38 -10.53 -3.20 5.80
CA LEU A 38 -9.23 -2.64 6.12
C LEU A 38 -8.41 -2.33 4.87
N ALA A 39 -8.45 -3.21 3.87
CA ALA A 39 -7.77 -2.98 2.59
C ALA A 39 -8.33 -1.76 1.83
N GLU A 40 -9.64 -1.56 1.85
CA GLU A 40 -10.28 -0.38 1.26
C GLU A 40 -9.85 0.91 1.98
N GLN A 41 -9.84 0.91 3.32
CA GLN A 41 -9.37 2.07 4.09
C GLN A 41 -7.89 2.39 3.85
N ASP A 42 -7.04 1.38 3.80
CA ASP A 42 -5.62 1.56 3.51
C ASP A 42 -5.39 2.09 2.08
N HIS A 43 -6.17 1.60 1.11
CA HIS A 43 -6.12 2.10 -0.26
C HIS A 43 -6.50 3.59 -0.34
N GLU A 44 -7.60 3.98 0.30
CA GLU A 44 -8.02 5.38 0.36
C GLU A 44 -6.98 6.28 1.05
N ALA A 45 -6.38 5.80 2.15
CA ALA A 45 -5.34 6.54 2.86
C ALA A 45 -4.09 6.75 1.97
N LYS A 46 -3.67 5.71 1.24
CA LYS A 46 -2.55 5.78 0.29
C LYS A 46 -2.82 6.75 -0.86
N LEU A 47 -4.03 6.76 -1.42
CA LEU A 47 -4.41 7.71 -2.47
C LEU A 47 -4.36 9.15 -1.95
N ARG A 48 -4.92 9.43 -0.76
CA ARG A 48 -4.84 10.76 -0.15
C ARG A 48 -3.41 11.21 0.10
N ALA A 49 -2.55 10.30 0.58
CA ALA A 49 -1.14 10.59 0.79
C ALA A 49 -0.43 10.91 -0.53
N LEU A 50 -0.73 10.16 -1.59
CA LEU A 50 -0.19 10.40 -2.93
C LEU A 50 -0.63 11.76 -3.48
N ASP A 51 -1.93 12.06 -3.42
CA ASP A 51 -2.47 13.34 -3.89
C ASP A 51 -1.83 14.53 -3.16
N SER A 52 -1.67 14.42 -1.83
CA SER A 52 -0.98 15.45 -1.05
C SER A 52 0.49 15.61 -1.44
N ALA A 53 1.19 14.50 -1.69
CA ALA A 53 2.60 14.53 -2.09
C ALA A 53 2.77 15.14 -3.49
N LEU A 54 1.86 14.83 -4.42
CA LEU A 54 1.83 15.42 -5.76
C LEU A 54 1.53 16.91 -5.71
N ALA A 55 0.52 17.34 -4.93
CA ALA A 55 0.20 18.74 -4.76
C ALA A 55 1.38 19.54 -4.19
N ALA A 56 2.07 18.99 -3.20
CA ALA A 56 3.29 19.60 -2.65
C ALA A 56 4.40 19.69 -3.70
N GLY A 57 4.65 18.61 -4.46
CA GLY A 57 5.66 18.58 -5.51
C GLY A 57 5.38 19.58 -6.65
N ILE A 58 4.12 19.73 -7.05
CA ILE A 58 3.70 20.74 -8.03
C ILE A 58 3.95 22.15 -7.49
N ALA A 59 3.56 22.43 -6.25
CA ALA A 59 3.79 23.73 -5.62
C ALA A 59 5.29 24.05 -5.46
N ASP A 60 6.12 23.04 -5.20
CA ASP A 60 7.59 23.19 -5.19
C ASP A 60 8.12 23.52 -6.58
N ALA A 61 7.63 22.83 -7.61
CA ALA A 61 8.03 23.09 -9.00
C ALA A 61 7.64 24.50 -9.47
N GLU A 62 6.40 24.93 -9.21
CA GLU A 62 5.90 26.26 -9.53
C GLU A 62 6.70 27.36 -8.82
N ALA A 63 7.12 27.12 -7.58
CA ALA A 63 7.95 28.04 -6.81
C ALA A 63 9.46 27.95 -7.15
N GLY A 64 9.85 27.12 -8.12
CA GLY A 64 11.25 26.95 -8.52
C GLY A 64 12.11 26.22 -7.47
N ARG A 65 11.51 25.55 -6.48
CA ARG A 65 12.20 24.73 -5.46
C ARG A 65 12.58 23.35 -6.01
N VAL A 66 13.11 23.33 -7.23
CA VAL A 66 13.57 22.13 -7.93
C VAL A 66 15.08 22.20 -8.11
N VAL A 67 15.70 21.04 -8.20
CA VAL A 67 17.13 20.91 -8.49
C VAL A 67 17.33 19.96 -9.66
N PRO A 68 18.38 20.16 -10.48
CA PRO A 68 18.75 19.18 -11.49
C PRO A 68 18.94 17.80 -10.87
N VAL A 69 18.44 16.77 -11.55
CA VAL A 69 18.46 15.39 -11.04
C VAL A 69 19.87 14.90 -10.70
N GLN A 70 20.88 15.31 -11.47
CA GLN A 70 22.28 14.95 -11.22
C GLN A 70 22.80 15.53 -9.91
N ASP A 71 22.44 16.78 -9.61
CA ASP A 71 22.84 17.47 -8.38
C ASP A 71 22.14 16.87 -7.17
N ALA A 72 20.86 16.49 -7.31
CA ALA A 72 20.13 15.78 -6.26
C ALA A 72 20.80 14.45 -5.90
N PHE A 73 21.11 13.62 -6.92
CA PHE A 73 21.78 12.34 -6.70
C PHE A 73 23.19 12.50 -6.14
N ALA A 74 23.95 13.52 -6.58
CA ALA A 74 25.26 13.82 -6.01
C ALA A 74 25.17 14.16 -4.52
N ARG A 75 24.18 14.98 -4.12
CA ARG A 75 23.93 15.32 -2.71
C ARG A 75 23.55 14.08 -1.88
N ILE A 76 22.67 13.22 -2.40
CA ILE A 76 22.25 11.98 -1.71
C ILE A 76 23.44 11.03 -1.53
N ARG A 77 24.23 10.79 -2.59
CA ARG A 77 25.43 9.93 -2.50
C ARG A 77 26.44 10.46 -1.49
N ALA A 78 26.69 11.77 -1.50
CA ALA A 78 27.56 12.41 -0.52
C ALA A 78 27.03 12.25 0.91
N ALA A 79 25.74 12.44 1.14
CA ALA A 79 25.10 12.25 2.44
C ALA A 79 25.15 10.80 2.93
N LEU A 80 25.11 9.83 2.02
CA LEU A 80 25.23 8.40 2.31
C LEU A 80 26.68 7.89 2.38
N GLY A 81 27.69 8.77 2.19
CA GLY A 81 29.11 8.39 2.22
C GLY A 81 29.54 7.51 1.05
N MET A 82 28.77 7.47 -0.04
CA MET A 82 29.12 6.74 -1.25
C MET A 82 30.10 7.57 -2.07
N VAL A 83 31.39 7.24 -1.99
CA VAL A 83 32.44 7.89 -2.79
C VAL A 83 32.33 7.37 -4.23
N ASP A 84 32.30 8.30 -5.19
CA ASP A 84 32.27 7.98 -6.61
C ASP A 84 33.60 7.31 -7.02
N GLU A 85 33.57 5.99 -7.15
CA GLU A 85 34.74 5.16 -7.49
C GLU A 85 35.29 5.47 -8.90
N SER A 86 34.55 6.25 -9.69
CA SER A 86 34.95 6.76 -11.01
C SER A 86 36.09 7.80 -10.97
N LYS A 87 36.54 8.21 -9.77
CA LYS A 87 37.65 9.18 -9.56
C LYS A 87 38.93 8.57 -8.99
N ARG A 88 39.16 7.25 -9.12
CA ARG A 88 40.49 6.70 -8.84
C ARG A 88 41.47 7.05 -9.99
N PRO A 89 42.64 7.63 -9.67
CA PRO A 89 43.65 8.02 -10.66
C PRO A 89 44.30 6.81 -11.35
#